data_AF-A0A1E4EKY8-F1
#
_entry.id   AF-A0A1E4EKY8-F1
#
_cell.length_a   1.000
_cell.length_b   1.000
_cell.length_c   1.000
_cell.angle_alpha   90.00
_cell.angle_beta   90.00
_cell.angle_gamma   90.00
#
_symmetry.space_group_name_H-M   'P 1'
#
loop_
_entity.id
_entity.type
_entity.pdbx_description
1 polymer ?
#
loop_
_entity_poly.entity_id
_entity_poly.type
_entity_poly.pdbx_seq_one_letter_code
_entity_poly.pdbx_strand_id
1 'polypeptide(L)'
;MDKCPHCGARGQLAHYTAGKYWKFAGISLFSSGRVRIEDECRICRKNRKLDYSEWERRRDLALSERSDHLQTPAEALAFLETVLQYSALEDLQEEAQELTDRFSDNPHIMALLGNAFSHFREWEQADAFFEAAGTTPECECLRAIDALRRGYPAEAAPKLEFIFQEQLSAYRDTLYLLAEAYQARGQMDEAAQVLDRIEKIWPSQAVEPEHKWYRKRNHGKKHLPTLALKSSIPAVPFFAQPVVYGTLIPLLLCYLGVTWWAGQIRPIYLLNGTDAPYDIEIAGKRRTLVPGRPELINIAEGNLEYKTFEPGVPSASVAVKTFWLTRAFQKRTFLLNPDSLALLYTERNGYAKRPLGEIDPQFHFYQARRLH
;
A
#
# COMPACT_ATOMS: atom_id res chain seq x y z
N MET A 1 -2.66 -28.41 1.19
CA MET A 1 -1.51 -27.52 0.91
C MET A 1 -1.10 -27.77 -0.51
N ASP A 2 -0.76 -26.72 -1.25
CA ASP A 2 -0.69 -26.79 -2.71
C ASP A 2 0.74 -26.94 -3.19
N LYS A 3 0.91 -27.69 -4.28
CA LYS A 3 2.20 -27.84 -4.96
C LYS A 3 2.36 -26.69 -5.95
N CYS A 4 3.41 -25.90 -5.78
CA CYS A 4 3.74 -24.84 -6.72
C CYS A 4 4.01 -25.44 -8.11
N PRO A 5 3.29 -25.06 -9.16
CA PRO A 5 3.45 -25.63 -10.50
C PRO A 5 4.81 -25.28 -11.13
N HIS A 6 5.49 -24.26 -10.61
CA HIS A 6 6.74 -23.78 -11.19
C HIS A 6 8.00 -24.35 -10.57
N CYS A 7 8.00 -24.59 -9.25
CA CYS A 7 9.18 -25.08 -8.54
C CYS A 7 8.95 -26.41 -7.81
N GLY A 8 7.72 -26.92 -7.82
CA GLY A 8 7.36 -28.18 -7.18
C GLY A 8 7.31 -28.15 -5.65
N ALA A 9 7.67 -27.02 -5.02
CA ALA A 9 7.58 -26.89 -3.57
C ALA A 9 6.12 -26.91 -3.09
N ARG A 10 5.86 -27.59 -1.98
CA ARG A 10 4.54 -27.66 -1.35
C ARG A 10 4.40 -26.65 -0.22
N GLY A 11 3.20 -26.10 -0.05
CA GLY A 11 2.91 -25.18 1.03
C GLY A 11 1.65 -24.35 0.77
N GLN A 12 1.37 -23.40 1.65
CA GLN A 12 0.29 -22.43 1.41
C GLN A 12 0.79 -21.38 0.41
N LEU A 13 0.20 -21.38 -0.79
CA LEU A 13 0.45 -20.32 -1.77
C LEU A 13 -0.25 -19.04 -1.28
N ALA A 14 0.38 -17.89 -1.51
CA ALA A 14 -0.20 -16.63 -1.08
C ALA A 14 -1.15 -16.08 -2.15
N HIS A 15 -2.35 -15.72 -1.70
CA HIS A 15 -3.37 -15.05 -2.49
C HIS A 15 -3.63 -13.69 -1.83
N TYR A 16 -3.53 -12.60 -2.60
CA TYR A 16 -3.74 -11.26 -2.06
C TYR A 16 -4.08 -10.27 -3.17
N THR A 17 -4.68 -9.15 -2.78
CA THR A 17 -4.99 -8.06 -3.70
C THR A 17 -3.87 -7.03 -3.65
N ALA A 18 -3.36 -6.64 -4.81
CA ALA A 18 -2.31 -5.63 -4.94
C ALA A 18 -2.82 -4.45 -5.77
N GLY A 19 -2.37 -3.24 -5.42
CA GLY A 19 -2.60 -2.05 -6.26
C GLY A 19 -1.81 -2.14 -7.56
N LYS A 20 -2.48 -1.84 -8.68
CA LYS A 20 -1.85 -1.63 -9.98
C LYS A 20 -1.50 -0.15 -10.09
N TYR A 21 -0.24 0.17 -10.33
CA TYR A 21 0.22 1.56 -10.40
C TYR A 21 0.89 1.82 -11.74
N TRP A 22 0.60 2.99 -12.32
CA TRP A 22 1.41 3.50 -13.41
C TRP A 22 2.75 3.97 -12.85
N LYS A 23 3.85 3.41 -13.36
CA LYS A 23 5.21 3.71 -12.89
C LYS A 23 5.96 4.53 -13.93
N PHE A 24 6.54 5.64 -13.52
CA PHE A 24 7.51 6.40 -14.31
C PHE A 24 8.81 6.50 -13.52
N ALA A 25 9.93 6.08 -14.12
CA ALA A 25 11.24 6.03 -13.45
C ALA A 25 11.22 5.32 -12.08
N GLY A 26 10.41 4.27 -11.93
CA GLY A 26 10.27 3.51 -10.67
C GLY A 26 9.33 4.12 -9.62
N ILE A 27 8.80 5.31 -9.87
CA ILE A 27 7.85 6.01 -8.98
C ILE A 27 6.42 5.64 -9.39
N SER A 28 5.63 5.12 -8.45
CA SER A 28 4.19 4.88 -8.62
C SER A 28 3.45 6.23 -8.58
N LEU A 29 2.93 6.71 -9.71
CA LEU A 29 2.35 8.05 -9.82
C LEU A 29 0.86 8.09 -9.48
N PHE A 30 0.07 7.17 -10.03
CA PHE A 30 -1.35 7.03 -9.72
C PHE A 30 -1.80 5.58 -9.83
N SER A 31 -2.81 5.23 -9.02
CA SER A 31 -3.42 3.90 -9.05
C SER A 31 -4.21 3.76 -10.35
N SER A 32 -3.92 2.70 -11.10
CA SER A 32 -4.62 2.34 -12.33
C SER A 32 -5.56 1.15 -12.10
N GLY A 33 -5.87 0.81 -10.84
CA GLY A 33 -6.76 -0.30 -10.46
C GLY A 33 -6.15 -1.25 -9.45
N ARG A 34 -6.77 -2.43 -9.30
CA ARG A 34 -6.32 -3.53 -8.43
C ARG A 34 -6.11 -4.78 -9.28
N VAL A 35 -5.19 -5.63 -8.84
CA VAL A 35 -4.99 -6.96 -9.40
C VAL A 35 -5.06 -7.98 -8.29
N ARG A 36 -5.66 -9.14 -8.56
CA ARG A 36 -5.56 -10.29 -7.68
C ARG A 36 -4.28 -11.05 -8.03
N ILE A 37 -3.44 -11.25 -7.03
CA ILE A 37 -2.30 -12.15 -7.10
C ILE A 37 -2.76 -13.49 -6.55
N GLU A 38 -2.65 -14.53 -7.36
CA GLU A 38 -2.99 -15.91 -6.99
C GLU A 38 -1.75 -16.79 -7.08
N ASP A 39 -1.75 -17.86 -6.29
CA ASP A 39 -0.73 -18.90 -6.34
C ASP A 39 0.72 -18.38 -6.11
N GLU A 40 0.91 -17.30 -5.33
CA GLU A 40 2.27 -16.79 -5.11
C GLU A 40 3.08 -17.80 -4.28
N CYS A 41 4.05 -18.42 -4.92
CA CYS A 41 5.01 -19.26 -4.24
C CYS A 41 6.06 -18.40 -3.53
N ARG A 42 6.18 -18.52 -2.20
CA ARG A 42 7.17 -17.74 -1.44
C ARG A 42 8.62 -18.14 -1.71
N ILE A 43 8.86 -19.30 -2.31
CA ILE A 43 10.20 -19.78 -2.67
C ILE A 43 10.64 -19.21 -4.00
N CYS A 44 9.87 -19.42 -5.07
CA CYS A 44 10.24 -18.97 -6.41
C CYS A 44 9.66 -17.61 -6.81
N ARG A 45 8.78 -17.03 -5.97
CA ARG A 45 8.07 -15.75 -6.18
C ARG A 45 7.18 -15.68 -7.43
N LYS A 46 7.02 -16.78 -8.15
CA LYS A 46 6.09 -16.85 -9.28
C LYS A 46 4.65 -16.88 -8.77
N ASN A 47 3.79 -16.19 -9.50
CA ASN A 47 2.36 -16.01 -9.23
C ASN A 47 1.59 -15.85 -10.54
N ARG A 48 0.28 -16.04 -10.45
CA ARG A 48 -0.69 -15.65 -11.48
C ARG A 48 -1.28 -14.30 -11.10
N LYS A 49 -1.56 -13.47 -12.11
CA LYS A 49 -2.17 -12.15 -11.91
C LYS A 49 -3.47 -12.11 -12.68
N LEU A 50 -4.56 -11.80 -12.01
CA LEU A 50 -5.85 -11.50 -12.62
C LEU A 50 -6.21 -10.04 -12.39
N ASP A 51 -6.94 -9.46 -13.34
CA ASP A 51 -7.61 -8.20 -13.09
C ASP A 51 -8.61 -8.38 -11.93
N TYR A 52 -8.64 -7.44 -11.00
CA TYR A 52 -9.48 -7.60 -9.81
C TYR A 52 -10.97 -7.67 -10.14
N SER A 53 -11.45 -6.90 -11.13
CA SER A 53 -12.86 -6.91 -11.52
C SER A 53 -13.27 -8.22 -12.20
N GLU A 54 -12.35 -8.83 -12.94
CA GLU A 54 -12.55 -10.15 -13.54
C GLU A 54 -12.55 -11.24 -12.47
N TRP A 55 -11.63 -11.16 -11.50
CA TRP A 55 -11.56 -12.08 -10.38
C TRP A 55 -12.82 -12.02 -9.51
N GLU A 56 -13.28 -10.82 -9.16
CA GLU A 56 -14.49 -10.60 -8.34
C GLU A 56 -15.72 -11.19 -9.03
N ARG A 57 -15.90 -10.93 -10.33
CA ARG A 57 -16.99 -11.53 -11.11
C ARG A 57 -16.96 -13.06 -11.12
N ARG A 58 -15.77 -13.67 -11.22
CA ARG A 58 -15.62 -15.14 -11.19
C ARG A 58 -15.92 -15.72 -9.83
N ARG A 59 -15.48 -15.04 -8.76
CA ARG A 59 -15.80 -15.40 -7.38
C ARG A 59 -17.31 -15.37 -7.18
N ASP A 60 -17.95 -14.23 -7.50
CA ASP A 60 -19.37 -14.02 -7.24
C ASP A 60 -20.23 -15.03 -8.00
N LEU A 61 -19.90 -15.30 -9.27
CA LEU A 61 -20.58 -16.33 -10.07
C LEU A 61 -20.40 -17.73 -9.47
N ALA A 62 -19.16 -18.09 -9.10
CA ALA A 62 -18.87 -19.42 -8.57
C ALA A 62 -19.50 -19.65 -7.19
N LEU A 63 -19.59 -18.62 -6.36
CA LEU A 63 -20.23 -18.71 -5.05
C LEU A 63 -21.75 -18.73 -5.19
N SER A 64 -22.35 -17.85 -6.01
CA SER A 64 -23.81 -17.84 -6.20
C SER A 64 -24.33 -19.16 -6.77
N GLU A 65 -23.63 -19.73 -7.77
CA GLU A 65 -24.01 -21.03 -8.34
C GLU A 65 -23.97 -22.18 -7.33
N ARG A 66 -23.16 -22.06 -6.27
CA ARG A 66 -22.94 -23.12 -5.28
C ARG A 66 -23.73 -22.90 -3.99
N SER A 67 -24.02 -21.66 -3.61
CA SER A 67 -24.81 -21.31 -2.42
C SER A 67 -26.30 -21.62 -2.62
N ASP A 68 -26.83 -21.46 -3.83
CA ASP A 68 -28.27 -21.63 -4.10
C ASP A 68 -28.80 -23.04 -3.76
N HIS A 69 -27.92 -24.04 -3.73
CA HIS A 69 -28.29 -25.45 -3.59
C HIS A 69 -27.34 -26.23 -2.67
N LEU A 70 -27.23 -25.85 -1.39
CA LEU A 70 -26.46 -26.60 -0.39
C LEU A 70 -27.22 -27.79 0.23
N GLN A 71 -27.89 -28.60 -0.58
CA GLN A 71 -28.82 -29.63 -0.09
C GLN A 71 -28.14 -30.95 0.23
N THR A 72 -27.05 -31.26 -0.46
CA THR A 72 -26.32 -32.53 -0.36
C THR A 72 -24.91 -32.33 0.19
N PRO A 73 -24.29 -33.37 0.78
CA PRO A 73 -22.90 -33.30 1.22
C PRO A 73 -21.90 -32.98 0.09
N ALA A 74 -22.20 -33.41 -1.14
CA ALA A 74 -21.37 -33.13 -2.30
C ALA A 74 -21.39 -31.63 -2.68
N GLU A 75 -22.57 -31.01 -2.61
CA GLU A 75 -22.72 -29.56 -2.83
C GLU A 75 -22.05 -28.75 -1.72
N ALA A 76 -22.21 -29.16 -0.46
CA ALA A 76 -21.51 -28.55 0.68
C ALA A 76 -19.98 -28.63 0.53
N LEU A 77 -19.44 -29.79 0.12
CA LEU A 77 -18.02 -29.94 -0.17
C LEU A 77 -17.59 -28.99 -1.30
N ALA A 78 -18.31 -28.97 -2.41
CA ALA A 78 -17.99 -28.10 -3.54
C ALA A 78 -18.00 -26.62 -3.13
N PHE A 79 -18.98 -26.20 -2.32
CA PHE A 79 -19.03 -24.85 -1.76
C PHE A 79 -17.80 -24.53 -0.91
N LEU A 80 -17.46 -25.39 0.07
CA LEU A 80 -16.29 -25.20 0.94
C LEU A 80 -14.97 -25.15 0.16
N GLU A 81 -14.84 -25.95 -0.91
CA GLU A 81 -13.69 -25.86 -1.82
C GLU A 81 -13.61 -24.50 -2.52
N THR A 82 -14.74 -23.94 -2.96
CA THR A 82 -14.83 -22.58 -3.56
C THR A 82 -14.40 -21.52 -2.58
N VAL A 83 -14.92 -21.60 -1.35
CA VAL A 83 -14.62 -20.67 -0.27
C VAL A 83 -13.12 -20.64 -0.02
N LEU A 84 -12.48 -21.81 0.07
CA LEU A 84 -11.04 -21.93 0.24
C LEU A 84 -10.28 -21.38 -0.97
N GLN A 85 -10.72 -21.69 -2.18
CA GLN A 85 -10.07 -21.25 -3.42
C GLN A 85 -10.09 -19.72 -3.58
N TYR A 86 -11.23 -19.07 -3.27
CA TYR A 86 -11.37 -17.62 -3.40
C TYR A 86 -11.03 -16.86 -2.12
N SER A 87 -10.73 -17.57 -1.02
CA SER A 87 -10.50 -16.98 0.29
C SER A 87 -11.70 -16.15 0.78
N ALA A 88 -12.90 -16.71 0.65
CA ALA A 88 -14.19 -16.05 0.89
C ALA A 88 -14.72 -16.31 2.31
N LEU A 89 -14.12 -15.65 3.32
CA LEU A 89 -14.49 -15.83 4.73
C LEU A 89 -15.92 -15.33 5.04
N GLU A 90 -16.34 -14.23 4.44
CA GLU A 90 -17.67 -13.64 4.66
C GLU A 90 -18.76 -14.63 4.23
N ASP A 91 -18.66 -15.16 3.01
CA ASP A 91 -19.58 -16.17 2.49
C ASP A 91 -19.58 -17.47 3.33
N LEU A 92 -18.41 -17.87 3.85
CA LEU A 92 -18.34 -19.00 4.78
C LEU A 92 -19.12 -18.73 6.07
N GLN A 93 -19.00 -17.52 6.63
CA GLN A 93 -19.68 -17.15 7.88
C GLN A 93 -21.19 -17.05 7.70
N GLU A 94 -21.66 -16.54 6.55
CA GLU A 94 -23.07 -16.46 6.20
C GLU A 94 -23.72 -17.85 6.10
N GLU A 95 -23.05 -18.80 5.44
CA GLU A 95 -23.59 -20.13 5.18
C GLU A 95 -23.28 -21.16 6.29
N ALA A 96 -22.36 -20.85 7.21
CA ALA A 96 -21.90 -21.81 8.23
C ALA A 96 -23.04 -22.33 9.10
N GLN A 97 -23.98 -21.47 9.50
CA GLN A 97 -25.10 -21.90 10.34
C GLN A 97 -26.04 -22.85 9.59
N GLU A 98 -26.39 -22.55 8.33
CA GLU A 98 -27.23 -23.43 7.52
C GLU A 98 -26.57 -24.79 7.28
N LEU A 99 -25.27 -24.79 6.97
CA LEU A 99 -24.50 -26.02 6.81
C LEU A 99 -24.43 -26.83 8.11
N THR A 100 -24.34 -26.16 9.26
CA THR A 100 -24.34 -26.82 10.58
C THR A 100 -25.69 -27.44 10.88
N ASP A 101 -26.77 -26.68 10.70
CA ASP A 101 -28.13 -27.14 10.98
C ASP A 101 -28.49 -28.35 10.09
N ARG A 102 -28.06 -28.34 8.82
CA ARG A 102 -28.36 -29.41 7.85
C ARG A 102 -27.46 -30.63 8.00
N PHE A 103 -26.18 -30.46 8.31
CA PHE A 103 -25.17 -31.53 8.28
C PHE A 103 -24.54 -31.82 9.64
N SER A 104 -25.18 -31.44 10.74
CA SER A 104 -24.70 -31.69 12.12
C SER A 104 -24.33 -33.15 12.40
N ASP A 105 -25.07 -34.10 11.82
CA ASP A 105 -24.81 -35.54 11.94
C ASP A 105 -23.79 -36.08 10.92
N ASN A 106 -23.17 -35.23 10.10
CA ASN A 106 -22.17 -35.61 9.12
C ASN A 106 -20.75 -35.20 9.59
N PRO A 107 -20.00 -36.13 10.22
CA PRO A 107 -18.61 -35.94 10.63
C PRO A 107 -17.72 -35.26 9.61
N HIS A 108 -17.84 -35.67 8.34
CA HIS A 108 -16.95 -35.20 7.29
C HIS A 108 -17.19 -33.72 6.96
N ILE A 109 -18.44 -33.30 6.85
CA ILE A 109 -18.79 -31.89 6.60
C ILE A 109 -18.39 -31.02 7.80
N MET A 110 -18.62 -31.48 9.02
CA MET A 110 -18.16 -30.77 10.22
C MET A 110 -16.63 -30.61 10.24
N ALA A 111 -15.86 -31.66 9.91
CA ALA A 111 -14.41 -31.55 9.83
C ALA A 111 -13.94 -30.62 8.69
N LEU A 112 -14.66 -30.57 7.56
CA LEU A 112 -14.36 -29.67 6.46
C LEU A 112 -14.65 -28.20 6.82
N LEU A 113 -15.74 -27.92 7.55
CA LEU A 113 -16.01 -26.60 8.13
C LEU A 113 -14.88 -26.20 9.09
N GLY A 114 -14.48 -27.10 9.99
CA GLY A 114 -13.33 -26.88 10.88
C GLY A 114 -12.05 -26.56 10.12
N ASN A 115 -11.77 -27.32 9.06
CA ASN A 115 -10.63 -27.07 8.17
C ASN A 115 -10.73 -25.73 7.41
N ALA A 116 -11.95 -25.30 7.04
CA ALA A 116 -12.20 -24.04 6.37
C ALA A 116 -11.95 -22.85 7.31
N PHE A 117 -12.54 -22.85 8.50
CA PHE A 117 -12.28 -21.82 9.52
C PHE A 117 -10.80 -21.78 9.95
N SER A 118 -10.17 -22.95 10.09
CA SER A 118 -8.73 -23.08 10.33
C SER A 118 -7.88 -22.42 9.24
N HIS A 119 -8.28 -22.52 7.96
CA HIS A 119 -7.58 -21.84 6.86
C HIS A 119 -7.57 -20.32 7.04
N PHE A 120 -8.68 -19.76 7.51
CA PHE A 120 -8.84 -18.33 7.81
C PHE A 120 -8.33 -17.90 9.17
N ARG A 121 -7.83 -18.85 9.99
CA ARG A 121 -7.32 -18.65 11.36
C ARG A 121 -8.39 -18.30 12.39
N GLU A 122 -9.64 -18.67 12.11
CA GLU A 122 -10.73 -18.62 13.07
C GLU A 122 -10.68 -19.87 13.96
N TRP A 123 -9.69 -19.92 14.85
CA TRP A 123 -9.33 -21.13 15.59
C TRP A 123 -10.44 -21.63 16.51
N GLU A 124 -11.16 -20.72 17.15
CA GLU A 124 -12.25 -21.05 18.08
C GLU A 124 -13.41 -21.75 17.36
N GLN A 125 -13.82 -21.20 16.20
CA GLN A 125 -14.84 -21.81 15.35
C GLN A 125 -14.34 -23.14 14.78
N ALA A 126 -13.08 -23.20 14.35
CA ALA A 126 -12.48 -24.42 13.85
C ALA A 126 -12.51 -25.56 14.89
N ASP A 127 -12.15 -25.25 16.14
CA ASP A 127 -12.12 -26.22 17.24
C ASP A 127 -13.52 -26.77 17.52
N ALA A 128 -14.55 -25.91 17.57
CA ALA A 128 -15.95 -26.34 17.76
C ALA A 128 -16.42 -27.32 16.67
N PHE A 129 -16.08 -27.04 15.40
CA PHE A 129 -16.43 -27.93 14.29
C PHE A 129 -15.65 -29.25 14.30
N PHE A 130 -14.37 -29.22 14.69
CA PHE A 130 -13.59 -30.45 14.84
C PHE A 130 -14.05 -31.32 16.02
N GLU A 131 -14.57 -30.71 17.09
CA GLU A 131 -15.21 -31.44 18.19
C GLU A 131 -16.50 -32.12 17.71
N ALA A 132 -17.35 -31.40 16.97
CA ALA A 132 -18.58 -31.96 16.39
C ALA A 132 -18.32 -33.10 15.39
N ALA A 133 -17.20 -33.06 14.68
CA ALA A 133 -16.84 -34.06 13.68
C ALA A 133 -16.47 -35.45 14.25
N GLY A 134 -16.09 -35.55 15.52
CA GLY A 134 -15.60 -36.82 16.09
C GLY A 134 -14.24 -37.28 15.54
N THR A 135 -14.03 -38.60 15.45
CA THR A 135 -12.70 -39.22 15.25
C THR A 135 -12.66 -40.25 14.11
N THR A 136 -12.93 -39.84 12.86
CA THR A 136 -12.66 -40.68 11.68
C THR A 136 -11.24 -40.44 11.13
N PRO A 137 -10.68 -41.35 10.30
CA PRO A 137 -9.38 -41.16 9.66
C PRO A 137 -9.23 -39.82 8.92
N GLU A 138 -10.25 -39.42 8.16
CA GLU A 138 -10.32 -38.16 7.43
C GLU A 138 -10.34 -36.97 8.38
N CYS A 139 -11.15 -37.06 9.45
CA CYS A 139 -11.28 -36.01 10.45
C CYS A 139 -9.95 -35.80 11.20
N GLU A 140 -9.27 -36.88 11.60
CA GLU A 140 -7.96 -36.79 12.26
C GLU A 140 -6.89 -36.22 11.32
N CYS A 141 -6.94 -36.51 10.02
CA CYS A 141 -6.08 -35.83 9.05
C CYS A 141 -6.33 -34.32 9.01
N LEU A 142 -7.59 -33.89 8.97
CA LEU A 142 -7.92 -32.46 8.95
C LEU A 142 -7.53 -31.76 10.26
N ARG A 143 -7.72 -32.40 11.41
CA ARG A 143 -7.25 -31.91 12.72
C ARG A 143 -5.72 -31.84 12.79
N ALA A 144 -5.02 -32.83 12.24
CA ALA A 144 -3.58 -32.78 12.14
C ALA A 144 -3.13 -31.62 11.26
N ILE A 145 -3.78 -31.39 10.11
CA ILE A 145 -3.49 -30.25 9.23
C ILE A 145 -3.71 -28.91 9.96
N ASP A 146 -4.77 -28.78 10.75
CA ASP A 146 -5.00 -27.62 11.62
C ASP A 146 -3.85 -27.41 12.62
N ALA A 147 -3.48 -28.45 13.39
CA ALA A 147 -2.35 -28.39 14.32
C ALA A 147 -1.03 -28.01 13.60
N LEU A 148 -0.79 -28.52 12.39
CA LEU A 148 0.36 -28.16 11.56
C LEU A 148 0.33 -26.68 11.11
N ARG A 149 -0.85 -26.12 10.79
CA ARG A 149 -1.01 -24.68 10.48
C ARG A 149 -0.72 -23.80 11.69
N ARG A 150 -1.13 -24.24 12.88
CA ARG A 150 -0.81 -23.59 14.16
C ARG A 150 0.67 -23.74 14.54
N GLY A 151 1.39 -24.65 13.89
CA GLY A 151 2.82 -24.88 14.10
C GLY A 151 3.12 -25.86 15.24
N TYR A 152 2.20 -26.77 15.54
CA TYR A 152 2.30 -27.79 16.59
C TYR A 152 2.43 -29.21 15.99
N PRO A 153 3.58 -29.57 15.37
CA PRO A 153 3.76 -30.89 14.76
C PRO A 153 3.73 -32.04 15.78
N ALA A 154 4.12 -31.79 17.03
CA ALA A 154 4.03 -32.79 18.10
C ALA A 154 2.58 -33.17 18.44
N GLU A 155 1.65 -32.23 18.32
CA GLU A 155 0.21 -32.47 18.50
C GLU A 155 -0.40 -33.18 17.28
N ALA A 156 0.08 -32.84 16.07
CA ALA A 156 -0.36 -33.48 14.83
C ALA A 156 0.11 -34.95 14.70
N ALA A 157 1.31 -35.28 15.19
CA ALA A 157 1.92 -36.59 15.02
C ALA A 157 1.04 -37.79 15.49
N PRO A 158 0.50 -37.81 16.72
CA PRO A 158 -0.33 -38.94 17.17
C PRO A 158 -1.62 -39.10 16.34
N LYS A 159 -2.16 -38.00 15.80
CA LYS A 159 -3.35 -38.01 14.95
C LYS A 159 -3.13 -38.68 13.59
N LEU A 160 -1.87 -38.74 13.15
CA LEU A 160 -1.47 -39.33 11.87
C LEU A 160 -0.93 -40.75 12.02
N GLU A 161 -0.89 -41.29 13.24
CA GLU A 161 -0.29 -42.59 13.51
C GLU A 161 -1.03 -43.75 12.82
N PHE A 162 -2.35 -43.63 12.67
CA PHE A 162 -3.18 -44.61 11.96
C PHE A 162 -2.71 -44.80 10.50
N ILE A 163 -2.17 -43.75 9.86
CA ILE A 163 -1.67 -43.82 8.47
C ILE A 163 -0.51 -44.83 8.37
N PHE A 164 0.34 -44.88 9.40
CA PHE A 164 1.43 -45.85 9.46
C PHE A 164 0.93 -47.25 9.86
N GLN A 165 -0.01 -47.35 10.79
CA GLN A 165 -0.53 -48.63 11.27
C GLN A 165 -1.32 -49.38 10.18
N GLU A 166 -2.17 -48.65 9.45
CA GLU A 166 -3.04 -49.18 8.41
C GLU A 166 -2.43 -49.09 7.00
N GLN A 167 -1.25 -48.47 6.88
CA GLN A 167 -0.51 -48.31 5.62
C GLN A 167 -1.33 -47.64 4.50
N LEU A 168 -2.11 -46.62 4.86
CA LEU A 168 -3.02 -45.91 3.97
C LEU A 168 -2.27 -44.93 3.05
N SER A 169 -1.95 -45.40 1.84
CA SER A 169 -1.21 -44.58 0.86
C SER A 169 -1.94 -43.30 0.44
N ALA A 170 -3.28 -43.26 0.54
CA ALA A 170 -4.09 -42.08 0.21
C ALA A 170 -3.76 -40.85 1.08
N TYR A 171 -3.40 -41.06 2.35
CA TYR A 171 -3.09 -39.99 3.31
C TYR A 171 -1.60 -39.71 3.48
N ARG A 172 -0.75 -40.41 2.72
CA ARG A 172 0.71 -40.30 2.81
C ARG A 172 1.22 -38.87 2.69
N ASP A 173 0.56 -38.07 1.84
CA ASP A 173 0.97 -36.70 1.59
C ASP A 173 0.88 -35.81 2.84
N THR A 174 -0.01 -36.14 3.79
CA THR A 174 -0.11 -35.48 5.10
C THR A 174 1.11 -35.76 5.98
N LEU A 175 1.76 -36.92 5.83
CA LEU A 175 2.99 -37.25 6.56
C LEU A 175 4.18 -36.41 6.08
N TYR A 176 4.22 -36.06 4.79
CA TYR A 176 5.22 -35.11 4.29
C TYR A 176 5.01 -33.70 4.88
N LEU A 177 3.76 -33.29 5.10
CA LEU A 177 3.47 -32.03 5.80
C LEU A 177 3.94 -32.07 7.26
N LEU A 178 3.79 -33.21 7.94
CA LEU A 178 4.32 -33.41 9.29
C LEU A 178 5.85 -33.27 9.30
N ALA A 179 6.55 -33.95 8.38
CA ALA A 179 8.00 -33.84 8.26
C ALA A 179 8.43 -32.39 7.99
N GLU A 180 7.72 -31.68 7.10
CA GLU A 180 8.00 -30.26 6.82
C GLU A 180 7.79 -29.36 8.04
N ALA A 181 6.75 -29.60 8.85
CA ALA A 181 6.50 -28.83 10.05
C ALA A 181 7.53 -29.10 11.16
N TYR A 182 8.11 -30.30 11.24
CA TYR A 182 9.28 -30.53 12.10
C TYR A 182 10.52 -29.79 11.58
N GLN A 183 10.82 -29.88 10.28
CA GLN A 183 11.92 -29.15 9.64
C GLN A 183 11.81 -27.63 9.85
N ALA A 184 10.60 -27.10 9.76
CA ALA A 184 10.27 -25.69 10.03
C ALA A 184 10.76 -25.19 11.39
N ARG A 185 10.65 -26.06 12.41
CA ARG A 185 10.96 -25.77 13.81
C ARG A 185 12.41 -26.08 14.17
N GLY A 186 13.22 -26.53 13.20
CA GLY A 186 14.58 -27.00 13.46
C GLY A 186 14.66 -28.40 14.03
N GLN A 187 13.54 -29.13 14.13
CA GLN A 187 13.43 -30.48 14.67
C GLN A 187 13.78 -31.52 13.58
N MET A 188 15.06 -31.54 13.20
CA MET A 188 15.52 -32.34 12.05
C MET A 188 15.52 -33.84 12.34
N ASP A 189 15.71 -34.25 13.60
CA ASP A 189 15.73 -35.66 13.99
C ASP A 189 14.31 -36.25 13.92
N GLU A 190 13.30 -35.55 14.41
CA GLU A 190 11.90 -35.94 14.32
C GLU A 190 11.41 -35.97 12.87
N ALA A 191 11.81 -34.98 12.06
CA ALA A 191 11.55 -35.00 10.63
C ALA A 191 12.21 -36.20 9.94
N ALA A 192 13.43 -36.58 10.33
CA ALA A 192 14.12 -37.75 9.79
C ALA A 192 13.33 -39.02 10.10
N GLN A 193 12.88 -39.17 11.34
CA GLN A 193 12.09 -40.33 11.78
C GLN A 193 10.80 -40.49 10.98
N VAL A 194 10.07 -39.39 10.72
CA VAL A 194 8.86 -39.43 9.88
C VAL A 194 9.20 -39.92 8.46
N LEU A 195 10.28 -39.39 7.85
CA LEU A 195 10.71 -39.78 6.51
C LEU A 195 11.20 -41.24 6.46
N ASP A 196 11.95 -41.70 7.47
CA ASP A 196 12.40 -43.10 7.61
C ASP A 196 11.20 -44.06 7.67
N ARG A 197 10.16 -43.69 8.41
CA ARG A 197 8.93 -44.49 8.50
C ARG A 197 8.21 -44.56 7.15
N ILE A 198 8.13 -43.45 6.42
CA ILE A 198 7.55 -43.42 5.06
C ILE A 198 8.31 -44.39 4.13
N GLU A 199 9.65 -44.35 4.12
CA GLU A 199 10.46 -45.26 3.28
C GLU A 199 10.31 -46.72 3.70
N LYS A 200 10.19 -47.00 5.00
CA LYS A 200 10.01 -48.36 5.51
C LYS A 200 8.68 -48.97 5.06
N ILE A 201 7.59 -48.20 5.07
CA ILE A 201 6.26 -48.69 4.68
C ILE A 201 6.08 -48.68 3.16
N TRP A 202 6.57 -47.65 2.48
CA TRP A 202 6.51 -47.52 1.02
C TRP A 202 7.90 -47.37 0.41
N PRO A 203 8.67 -48.47 0.26
CA PRO A 203 10.05 -48.40 -0.24
C PRO A 203 10.19 -47.78 -1.64
N SER A 204 9.16 -47.92 -2.49
CA SER A 204 9.12 -47.29 -3.81
C SER A 204 9.17 -45.76 -3.75
N GLN A 205 8.82 -45.15 -2.61
CA GLN A 205 8.88 -43.69 -2.44
C GLN A 205 10.31 -43.17 -2.27
N ALA A 206 11.25 -43.97 -1.77
CA ALA A 206 12.62 -43.52 -1.55
C ALA A 206 13.31 -43.02 -2.84
N VAL A 207 12.90 -43.55 -3.99
CA VAL A 207 13.44 -43.13 -5.29
C VAL A 207 12.73 -41.92 -5.90
N GLU A 208 11.52 -41.58 -5.43
CA GLU A 208 10.72 -40.49 -5.95
C GLU A 208 11.39 -39.13 -5.75
N PRO A 209 11.34 -38.22 -6.74
CA PRO A 209 11.92 -36.88 -6.63
C PRO A 209 11.39 -36.10 -5.43
N GLU A 210 10.13 -36.31 -5.08
CA GLU A 210 9.47 -35.66 -3.95
C GLU A 210 10.10 -36.09 -2.62
N HIS A 211 10.25 -37.39 -2.38
CA HIS A 211 10.85 -37.89 -1.14
C HIS A 211 12.29 -37.40 -0.98
N LYS A 212 13.08 -37.50 -2.07
CA LYS A 212 14.47 -37.00 -2.11
C LYS A 212 14.57 -35.51 -1.79
N TRP A 213 13.57 -34.71 -2.19
CA TRP A 213 13.52 -33.29 -1.87
C TRP A 213 13.38 -33.05 -0.37
N TYR A 214 12.46 -33.74 0.32
CA TYR A 214 12.31 -33.64 1.78
C TYR A 214 13.55 -34.13 2.54
N ARG A 215 14.15 -35.26 2.10
CA ARG A 215 15.42 -35.78 2.66
C ARG A 215 16.55 -34.77 2.55
N LYS A 216 16.75 -34.19 1.36
CA LYS A 216 17.79 -33.19 1.12
C LYS A 216 17.63 -31.95 2.01
N ARG A 217 16.39 -31.51 2.26
CA ARG A 217 16.09 -30.40 3.17
C ARG A 217 16.50 -30.70 4.61
N ASN A 218 16.35 -31.95 5.04
CA ASN A 218 16.67 -32.38 6.41
C ASN A 218 18.16 -32.30 6.76
N HIS A 219 19.04 -32.49 5.77
CA HIS A 219 20.49 -32.37 5.94
C HIS A 219 21.01 -30.93 5.81
N GLY A 220 20.16 -29.95 5.49
CA GLY A 220 20.55 -28.55 5.30
C GLY A 220 20.66 -27.79 6.62
N LYS A 221 21.82 -27.21 6.93
CA LYS A 221 22.08 -26.42 8.16
C LYS A 221 21.33 -25.07 8.28
N LYS A 222 20.38 -24.76 7.40
CA LYS A 222 19.65 -23.47 7.43
C LYS A 222 18.23 -23.69 7.91
N HIS A 223 17.84 -22.92 8.93
CA HIS A 223 16.44 -22.75 9.34
C HIS A 223 15.65 -22.31 8.10
N LEU A 224 14.89 -23.22 7.52
CA LEU A 224 14.21 -22.98 6.26
C LEU A 224 12.85 -22.37 6.58
N PRO A 225 12.54 -21.17 6.05
CA PRO A 225 11.24 -20.56 6.29
C PRO A 225 10.15 -21.41 5.64
N THR A 226 9.34 -22.06 6.45
CA THR A 226 8.20 -22.87 5.99
C THR A 226 7.12 -22.01 5.36
N LEU A 227 6.49 -22.56 4.33
CA LEU A 227 5.29 -22.02 3.71
C LEU A 227 4.05 -22.13 4.61
N ALA A 228 4.03 -23.06 5.57
CA ALA A 228 2.92 -23.26 6.50
C ALA A 228 2.82 -22.19 7.61
N LEU A 229 3.95 -21.60 8.04
CA LEU A 229 4.02 -20.69 9.19
C LEU A 229 4.23 -19.21 8.84
N LYS A 230 4.58 -18.87 7.59
CA LYS A 230 4.81 -17.47 7.23
C LYS A 230 3.48 -16.76 6.98
N SER A 231 3.09 -15.91 7.94
CA SER A 231 1.97 -14.97 7.88
C SER A 231 1.88 -14.20 6.56
N SER A 232 0.65 -13.93 6.12
CA SER A 232 0.26 -13.31 4.84
C SER A 232 0.38 -11.78 4.82
N ILE A 233 1.32 -11.18 5.55
CA ILE A 233 1.40 -9.71 5.62
C ILE A 233 2.87 -9.24 5.60
N PRO A 234 3.40 -8.76 4.47
CA PRO A 234 4.44 -7.74 4.53
C PRO A 234 3.73 -6.38 4.63
N ALA A 235 3.41 -5.95 5.85
CA ALA A 235 3.05 -4.57 6.12
C ALA A 235 4.37 -3.81 6.18
N VAL A 236 4.91 -3.46 5.01
CA VAL A 236 5.94 -2.45 4.94
C VAL A 236 5.20 -1.11 4.91
N PRO A 237 5.19 -0.33 6.02
CA PRO A 237 4.51 0.96 6.01
C PRO A 237 5.11 1.85 4.92
N PHE A 238 4.27 2.60 4.22
CA PHE A 238 4.66 3.44 3.07
C PHE A 238 5.84 4.38 3.37
N PHE A 239 5.99 4.80 4.64
CA PHE A 239 7.07 5.67 5.12
C PHE A 239 8.45 5.00 5.20
N ALA A 240 8.52 3.66 5.10
CA ALA A 240 9.78 2.90 5.20
C ALA A 240 10.44 2.61 3.84
N GLN A 241 9.89 3.14 2.73
CA GLN A 241 10.49 2.96 1.41
C GLN A 241 11.61 3.99 1.15
N PRO A 242 12.86 3.58 0.86
CA PRO A 242 13.97 4.51 0.60
C PRO A 242 13.73 5.44 -0.60
N VAL A 243 12.79 5.10 -1.48
CA VAL A 243 12.36 5.91 -2.63
C VAL A 243 11.65 7.21 -2.21
N VAL A 244 10.98 7.22 -1.04
CA VAL A 244 10.28 8.40 -0.53
C VAL A 244 11.30 9.47 -0.11
N TYR A 245 12.38 9.09 0.57
CA TYR A 245 13.47 10.01 0.91
C TYR A 245 14.26 10.46 -0.32
N GLY A 246 14.43 9.57 -1.30
CA GLY A 246 15.15 9.88 -2.55
C GLY A 246 14.49 10.97 -3.41
N THR A 247 13.18 11.20 -3.28
CA THR A 247 12.44 12.19 -4.10
C THR A 247 12.03 13.43 -3.32
N LEU A 248 11.61 13.28 -2.05
CA LEU A 248 11.16 14.42 -1.25
C LEU A 248 12.30 15.36 -0.84
N ILE A 249 13.50 14.83 -0.56
CA ILE A 249 14.64 15.65 -0.14
C ILE A 249 15.10 16.58 -1.29
N PRO A 250 15.30 16.10 -2.53
CA PRO A 250 15.63 17.00 -3.65
C PRO A 250 14.55 18.04 -3.94
N LEU A 251 13.27 17.66 -3.88
CA LEU A 251 12.14 18.59 -4.07
C LEU A 251 12.12 19.69 -3.01
N LEU A 252 12.34 19.32 -1.75
CA LEU A 252 12.45 20.27 -0.64
C LEU A 252 13.65 21.21 -0.83
N LEU A 253 14.82 20.68 -1.19
CA LEU A 253 16.02 21.49 -1.44
C LEU A 253 15.84 22.45 -2.62
N CYS A 254 15.23 22.00 -3.72
CA CYS A 254 14.88 22.85 -4.86
C CYS A 254 13.93 23.97 -4.45
N TYR A 255 12.87 23.65 -3.69
CA TYR A 255 11.92 24.63 -3.19
C TYR A 255 12.58 25.67 -2.25
N LEU A 256 13.44 25.22 -1.33
CA LEU A 256 14.21 26.11 -0.47
C LEU A 256 15.16 27.01 -1.28
N GLY A 257 15.80 26.48 -2.32
CA GLY A 257 16.64 27.25 -3.24
C GLY A 257 15.85 28.34 -3.97
N VAL A 258 14.69 28.01 -4.52
CA VAL A 258 13.81 28.98 -5.23
C VAL A 258 13.31 30.07 -4.28
N THR A 259 12.85 29.70 -3.08
CA THR A 259 12.33 30.67 -2.10
C THR A 259 13.40 31.59 -1.53
N TRP A 260 14.64 31.12 -1.44
CA TRP A 260 15.79 31.94 -1.07
C TRP A 260 16.18 32.90 -2.20
N TRP A 261 16.32 32.41 -3.43
CA TRP A 261 16.66 33.24 -4.60
C TRP A 261 15.61 34.31 -4.87
N ALA A 262 14.33 33.97 -4.82
CA ALA A 262 13.23 34.91 -5.00
C ALA A 262 13.20 36.03 -3.94
N GLY A 263 13.79 35.81 -2.75
CA GLY A 263 13.92 36.84 -1.72
C GLY A 263 15.03 37.86 -1.99
N GLN A 264 16.02 37.52 -2.80
CA GLN A 264 17.19 38.38 -3.08
C GLN A 264 16.95 39.39 -4.20
N ILE A 265 15.99 39.12 -5.10
CA ILE A 265 15.75 39.91 -6.30
C ILE A 265 14.27 40.24 -6.38
N ARG A 266 13.83 41.22 -5.59
CA ARG A 266 12.43 41.69 -5.63
C ARG A 266 12.28 42.93 -6.51
N PRO A 267 11.37 42.89 -7.50
CA PRO A 267 11.00 44.07 -8.26
C PRO A 267 10.19 45.02 -7.38
N ILE A 268 10.70 46.24 -7.24
CA ILE A 268 10.01 47.35 -6.59
C ILE A 268 9.85 48.45 -7.65
N TYR A 269 8.63 48.94 -7.82
CA TYR A 269 8.37 50.08 -8.71
C TYR A 269 8.37 51.36 -7.89
N LEU A 270 9.21 52.31 -8.28
CA LEU A 270 9.27 53.65 -7.73
C LEU A 270 8.32 54.55 -8.51
N LEU A 271 7.52 55.33 -7.78
CA LEU A 271 6.51 56.21 -8.35
C LEU A 271 6.80 57.66 -7.97
N ASN A 272 6.51 58.57 -8.91
CA ASN A 272 6.48 60.01 -8.70
C ASN A 272 5.09 60.52 -9.08
N GLY A 273 4.38 61.06 -8.11
CA GLY A 273 3.06 61.69 -8.26
C GLY A 273 3.08 63.22 -8.34
N THR A 274 4.26 63.84 -8.29
CA THR A 274 4.45 65.28 -8.50
C THR A 274 4.59 65.62 -9.98
N ASP A 275 4.46 66.91 -10.31
CA ASP A 275 4.57 67.42 -11.67
C ASP A 275 6.02 67.65 -12.13
N ALA A 276 6.99 67.48 -11.22
CA ALA A 276 8.42 67.71 -11.46
C ALA A 276 9.28 66.48 -11.13
N PRO A 277 10.37 66.23 -11.87
CA PRO A 277 11.30 65.16 -11.52
C PRO A 277 12.11 65.50 -10.28
N TYR A 278 12.31 64.52 -9.40
CA TYR A 278 13.17 64.67 -8.22
C TYR A 278 14.06 63.45 -7.98
N ASP A 279 15.11 63.65 -7.21
CA ASP A 279 16.07 62.59 -6.90
C ASP A 279 15.71 61.84 -5.61
N ILE A 280 15.89 60.53 -5.67
CA ILE A 280 15.82 59.61 -4.54
C ILE A 280 17.10 58.77 -4.46
N GLU A 281 17.61 58.57 -3.26
CA GLU A 281 18.69 57.63 -2.99
C GLU A 281 18.14 56.39 -2.30
N ILE A 282 18.30 55.24 -2.94
CA ILE A 282 17.87 53.93 -2.44
C ILE A 282 19.02 52.95 -2.58
N ALA A 283 19.33 52.22 -1.50
CA ALA A 283 20.45 51.27 -1.47
C ALA A 283 21.78 51.88 -1.94
N GLY A 284 22.05 53.14 -1.56
CA GLY A 284 23.26 53.89 -1.90
C GLY A 284 23.38 54.32 -3.36
N LYS A 285 22.31 54.20 -4.15
CA LYS A 285 22.27 54.65 -5.55
C LYS A 285 21.25 55.76 -5.71
N ARG A 286 21.71 56.90 -6.23
CA ARG A 286 20.86 58.04 -6.57
C ARG A 286 20.18 57.79 -7.91
N ARG A 287 18.87 58.05 -7.97
CA ARG A 287 18.02 57.86 -9.15
C ARG A 287 17.07 59.05 -9.26
N THR A 288 16.76 59.45 -10.48
CA THR A 288 15.85 60.55 -10.77
C THR A 288 14.49 59.98 -11.15
N LEU A 289 13.48 60.25 -10.33
CA LEU A 289 12.11 59.80 -10.56
C LEU A 289 11.39 60.80 -11.46
N VAL A 290 10.99 60.35 -12.66
CA VAL A 290 10.25 61.17 -13.62
C VAL A 290 8.73 61.07 -13.35
N PRO A 291 7.98 62.19 -13.39
CA PRO A 291 6.52 62.17 -13.24
C PRO A 291 5.83 61.16 -14.14
N GLY A 292 4.90 60.38 -13.58
CA GLY A 292 4.05 59.45 -14.35
C GLY A 292 4.74 58.22 -14.96
N ARG A 293 6.07 58.07 -14.79
CA ARG A 293 6.82 56.92 -15.31
C ARG A 293 7.37 56.06 -14.16
N PRO A 294 6.89 54.83 -13.98
CA PRO A 294 7.40 53.97 -12.92
C PRO A 294 8.83 53.52 -13.23
N GLU A 295 9.73 53.64 -12.27
CA GLU A 295 11.10 53.13 -12.37
C GLU A 295 11.21 51.79 -11.63
N LEU A 296 11.69 50.75 -12.33
CA LEU A 296 11.85 49.41 -11.76
C LEU A 296 13.24 49.25 -11.14
N ILE A 297 13.27 48.83 -9.88
CA ILE A 297 14.50 48.46 -9.17
C ILE A 297 14.38 47.04 -8.62
N ASN A 298 15.50 46.32 -8.59
CA ASN A 298 15.58 45.00 -7.99
C ASN A 298 16.42 45.06 -6.72
N ILE A 299 15.80 44.82 -5.56
CA ILE A 299 16.45 44.87 -4.24
C ILE A 299 16.05 43.64 -3.43
N ALA A 300 16.91 43.21 -2.50
CA ALA A 300 16.60 42.13 -1.58
C ALA A 300 15.47 42.52 -0.60
N GLU A 301 14.66 41.54 -0.20
CA GLU A 301 13.67 41.72 0.88
C GLU A 301 14.38 42.11 2.18
N GLY A 302 13.80 43.07 2.91
CA GLY A 302 14.41 43.63 4.11
C GLY A 302 13.83 45.00 4.46
N ASN A 303 14.48 45.68 5.40
CA ASN A 303 14.18 47.07 5.69
C ASN A 303 14.91 47.94 4.67
N LEU A 304 14.14 48.62 3.82
CA LEU A 304 14.62 49.48 2.76
C LEU A 304 14.61 50.93 3.24
N GLU A 305 15.78 51.53 3.37
CA GLU A 305 15.90 52.97 3.65
C GLU A 305 16.02 53.75 2.35
N TYR A 306 15.28 54.85 2.27
CA TYR A 306 15.35 55.78 1.15
C TYR A 306 15.49 57.23 1.63
N LYS A 307 16.29 58.02 0.89
CA LYS A 307 16.47 59.45 1.12
C LYS A 307 15.98 60.25 -0.08
N THR A 308 15.24 61.31 0.20
CA THR A 308 14.62 62.20 -0.79
C THR A 308 15.28 63.57 -0.70
N PHE A 309 15.56 64.19 -1.85
CA PHE A 309 16.22 65.50 -1.90
C PHE A 309 15.26 66.65 -2.21
N GLU A 310 13.96 66.34 -2.40
CA GLU A 310 12.92 67.32 -2.71
C GLU A 310 12.28 67.91 -1.43
N PRO A 311 12.15 69.24 -1.33
CA PRO A 311 11.44 69.88 -0.22
C PRO A 311 9.99 69.40 -0.11
N GLY A 312 9.62 68.84 1.04
CA GLY A 312 8.25 68.35 1.32
C GLY A 312 8.04 66.85 1.13
N VAL A 313 9.01 66.12 0.55
CA VAL A 313 8.98 64.65 0.47
C VAL A 313 9.81 64.05 1.61
N PRO A 314 9.23 63.26 2.53
CA PRO A 314 9.96 62.70 3.66
C PRO A 314 10.87 61.54 3.24
N SER A 315 12.01 61.42 3.91
CA SER A 315 12.87 60.21 3.87
C SER A 315 12.38 59.21 4.93
N ALA A 316 12.30 57.92 4.60
CA ALA A 316 11.78 56.91 5.52
C ALA A 316 12.41 55.52 5.30
N SER A 317 12.07 54.59 6.19
CA SER A 317 12.42 53.17 6.09
C SER A 317 11.15 52.33 5.92
N VAL A 318 11.14 51.43 4.94
CA VAL A 318 9.98 50.59 4.60
C VAL A 318 10.36 49.11 4.66
N ALA A 319 9.57 48.30 5.35
CA ALA A 319 9.78 46.86 5.43
C ALA A 319 9.16 46.14 4.21
N VAL A 320 10.00 45.62 3.32
CA VAL A 320 9.58 44.77 2.20
C VAL A 320 9.71 43.31 2.65
N LYS A 321 8.60 42.71 3.08
CA LYS A 321 8.57 41.34 3.62
C LYS A 321 7.49 40.50 2.97
N THR A 322 7.87 39.30 2.53
CA THR A 322 6.94 38.23 2.18
C THR A 322 7.20 37.04 3.09
N PHE A 323 6.15 36.36 3.55
CA PHE A 323 6.32 35.13 4.31
C PHE A 323 7.07 34.09 3.47
N TRP A 324 8.14 33.53 4.03
CA TRP A 324 9.14 32.78 3.27
C TRP A 324 8.56 31.53 2.57
N LEU A 325 7.57 30.85 3.17
CA LEU A 325 6.90 29.69 2.57
C LEU A 325 5.96 30.04 1.40
N THR A 326 5.42 31.26 1.34
CA THR A 326 4.50 31.62 0.26
C THR A 326 5.21 32.31 -0.90
N ARG A 327 6.52 32.55 -0.81
CA ARG A 327 7.30 33.32 -1.79
C ARG A 327 7.27 32.76 -3.21
N ALA A 328 7.26 31.44 -3.36
CA ALA A 328 7.26 30.79 -4.67
C ALA A 328 5.90 30.89 -5.39
N PHE A 329 4.81 31.12 -4.65
CA PHE A 329 3.44 31.08 -5.19
C PHE A 329 2.77 32.45 -5.24
N GLN A 330 3.21 33.41 -4.43
CA GLN A 330 2.64 34.76 -4.40
C GLN A 330 3.36 35.70 -5.37
N LYS A 331 2.63 36.16 -6.39
CA LYS A 331 3.05 37.26 -7.26
C LYS A 331 2.63 38.58 -6.61
N ARG A 332 3.43 39.08 -5.66
CA ARG A 332 3.23 40.42 -5.07
C ARG A 332 4.03 41.44 -5.86
N THR A 333 3.38 42.56 -6.18
CA THR A 333 4.03 43.74 -6.75
C THR A 333 4.26 44.75 -5.64
N PHE A 334 5.50 45.16 -5.43
CA PHE A 334 5.85 46.18 -4.45
C PHE A 334 5.93 47.54 -5.15
N LEU A 335 5.25 48.53 -4.58
CA LEU A 335 5.19 49.89 -5.07
C LEU A 335 5.69 50.81 -3.96
N LEU A 336 6.66 51.68 -4.26
CA LEU A 336 7.12 52.71 -3.36
C LEU A 336 6.71 54.07 -3.91
N ASN A 337 5.93 54.80 -3.12
CA ASN A 337 5.42 56.12 -3.45
C ASN A 337 5.87 57.13 -2.38
N PRO A 338 7.08 57.72 -2.50
CA PRO A 338 7.66 58.59 -1.48
C PRO A 338 6.84 59.87 -1.23
N ASP A 339 6.30 60.47 -2.29
CA ASP A 339 5.52 61.71 -2.23
C ASP A 339 4.09 61.51 -1.74
N SER A 340 3.58 60.27 -1.75
CA SER A 340 2.20 59.92 -1.37
C SER A 340 1.13 60.56 -2.28
N LEU A 341 1.51 61.08 -3.46
CA LEU A 341 0.62 61.76 -4.41
C LEU A 341 0.24 60.85 -5.58
N ALA A 342 1.04 59.83 -5.90
CA ALA A 342 0.71 58.91 -6.99
C ALA A 342 -0.59 58.13 -6.74
N LEU A 343 -1.50 58.17 -7.72
CA LEU A 343 -2.74 57.37 -7.75
C LEU A 343 -2.51 56.06 -8.48
N LEU A 344 -2.99 54.97 -7.88
CA LEU A 344 -2.94 53.65 -8.47
C LEU A 344 -4.33 53.24 -8.91
N TYR A 345 -4.47 52.81 -10.16
CA TYR A 345 -5.68 52.16 -10.63
C TYR A 345 -5.34 50.74 -11.08
N THR A 346 -6.23 49.79 -10.76
CA THR A 346 -6.17 48.44 -11.32
C THR A 346 -7.38 48.22 -12.19
N GLU A 347 -7.15 47.75 -13.40
CA GLU A 347 -8.18 47.38 -14.37
C GLU A 347 -8.14 45.85 -14.55
N ARG A 348 -9.30 45.20 -14.38
CA ARG A 348 -9.43 43.75 -14.58
C ARG A 348 -10.27 43.47 -15.81
N ASN A 349 -9.61 43.08 -16.90
CA ASN A 349 -10.27 42.74 -18.15
C ASN A 349 -10.47 41.23 -18.31
N GLY A 350 -11.68 40.83 -18.70
CA GLY A 350 -12.01 39.45 -19.03
C GLY A 350 -11.94 39.20 -20.53
N TYR A 351 -11.14 38.22 -20.95
CA TYR A 351 -11.07 37.81 -22.36
C TYR A 351 -11.76 36.46 -22.55
N ALA A 352 -12.84 36.42 -23.33
CA ALA A 352 -13.55 35.20 -23.68
C ALA A 352 -13.62 35.04 -25.20
N LYS A 353 -13.38 33.81 -25.69
CA LYS A 353 -13.44 33.50 -27.14
C LYS A 353 -14.88 33.57 -27.68
N ARG A 354 -15.89 33.45 -26.80
CA ARG A 354 -17.31 33.71 -27.02
C ARG A 354 -17.92 34.27 -25.73
N PRO A 355 -18.05 35.59 -25.57
CA PRO A 355 -18.65 36.18 -24.37
C PRO A 355 -20.17 35.92 -24.34
N LEU A 356 -20.68 35.45 -23.19
CA LEU A 356 -22.11 35.25 -22.94
C LEU A 356 -22.78 36.51 -22.33
N GLY A 357 -22.09 37.66 -22.34
CA GLY A 357 -22.54 38.96 -21.83
C GLY A 357 -21.41 39.99 -21.81
N GLU A 358 -21.74 41.28 -21.66
CA GLU A 358 -20.77 42.35 -21.41
C GLU A 358 -20.12 42.12 -20.03
N ILE A 359 -18.79 42.07 -20.00
CA ILE A 359 -18.01 42.03 -18.76
C ILE A 359 -17.61 43.48 -18.49
N ASP A 360 -18.34 44.15 -17.59
CA ASP A 360 -17.98 45.50 -17.18
C ASP A 360 -16.59 45.51 -16.54
N PRO A 361 -15.66 46.37 -17.00
CA PRO A 361 -14.35 46.49 -16.38
C PRO A 361 -14.50 46.98 -14.94
N GLN A 362 -13.92 46.22 -14.00
CA GLN A 362 -13.87 46.64 -12.60
C GLN A 362 -12.66 47.54 -12.40
N PHE A 363 -12.93 48.78 -12.00
CA PHE A 363 -11.91 49.75 -11.62
C PHE A 363 -11.81 49.83 -10.11
N HIS A 364 -10.59 49.66 -9.59
CA HIS A 364 -10.28 49.96 -8.20
C HIS A 364 -9.23 51.08 -8.14
N PHE A 365 -9.56 52.16 -7.46
CA PHE A 365 -8.66 53.27 -7.19
C PHE A 365 -8.07 53.11 -5.79
N TYR A 366 -6.75 53.12 -5.70
CA TYR A 366 -6.03 53.11 -4.43
C TYR A 366 -5.31 54.43 -4.26
N GLN A 367 -5.64 55.16 -3.20
CA GLN A 367 -4.80 56.24 -2.70
C GLN A 367 -3.73 55.60 -1.80
N ALA A 368 -2.46 55.79 -2.15
CA ALA A 368 -1.36 55.25 -1.35
C ALA A 368 -1.35 55.91 0.05
N ARG A 369 -1.90 55.22 1.06
CA ARG A 369 -1.78 55.68 2.45
C ARG A 369 -0.38 55.38 2.95
N ARG A 370 0.22 56.34 3.67
CA ARG A 370 1.44 56.13 4.45
C ARG A 370 1.19 54.97 5.43
N LEU A 371 1.96 53.90 5.32
CA LEU A 371 2.08 52.92 6.39
C LEU A 371 2.86 53.62 7.52
N HIS A 372 2.19 53.83 8.66
CA HIS A 372 2.83 54.33 9.88
C HIS A 372 3.72 53.26 10.52
#